data_AF-A0AAQ4FSB3-F1
#
_entry.id   AF-A0AAQ4FSB3-F1
#
_cell.length_a   1.000
_cell.length_b   1.000
_cell.length_c   1.000
_cell.angle_alpha   90.00
_cell.angle_beta   90.00
_cell.angle_gamma   90.00
#
_symmetry.space_group_name_H-M   'P 1'
#
loop_
_entity.id
_entity.type
_entity.pdbx_description
1 polymer ?
#
loop_
_entity_poly.entity_id
_entity_poly.type
_entity_poly.pdbx_seq_one_letter_code
_entity_poly.pdbx_strand_id
1 'polypeptide(L)'
;MEKTEKGKINFSRVERALLLDLVDKHKAVLENKRTDAVSVARKRKEWELIETQFNSSHNVSPRTWLQLKKCWENWKNKWRKAKADDNREIFKT
;
A
#
# COMPACT_ATOMS: atom_id res chain seq x y z
N MET A 1 12.96 -23.58 19.98
CA MET A 1 12.23 -22.94 18.86
C MET A 1 12.14 -21.46 19.19
N GLU A 2 13.12 -20.69 18.73
CA GLU A 2 13.22 -19.25 19.01
C GLU A 2 12.01 -18.52 18.46
N LYS A 3 11.22 -17.93 19.36
CA LYS A 3 10.26 -16.88 19.02
C LYS A 3 11.08 -15.63 18.74
N THR A 4 11.57 -15.49 17.51
CA THR A 4 12.23 -14.26 17.09
C THR A 4 11.22 -13.13 17.15
N GLU A 5 11.47 -12.18 18.05
CA GLU A 5 10.82 -10.88 18.09
C GLU A 5 10.90 -10.28 16.69
N LYS A 6 9.78 -10.32 15.95
CA LYS A 6 9.63 -9.60 14.68
C LYS A 6 9.63 -8.11 15.01
N GLY A 7 10.82 -7.56 15.21
CA GLY A 7 11.07 -6.13 15.18
C GLY A 7 10.37 -5.56 13.95
N LYS A 8 9.72 -4.42 14.13
CA LYS A 8 8.87 -3.81 13.10
C LYS A 8 9.71 -3.50 11.85
N ILE A 9 9.82 -4.45 10.91
CA ILE A 9 10.62 -4.26 9.69
C ILE A 9 9.91 -3.23 8.82
N ASN A 10 10.42 -2.01 8.86
CA ASN A 10 9.95 -0.92 8.01
C ASN A 10 10.18 -1.28 6.54
N PHE A 11 9.35 -0.73 5.66
CA PHE A 11 9.54 -0.90 4.22
C PHE A 11 10.79 -0.14 3.78
N SER A 12 11.77 -0.85 3.22
CA SER A 12 12.96 -0.28 2.59
C SER A 12 12.55 0.64 1.42
N ARG A 13 13.46 1.49 0.96
CA ARG A 13 13.16 2.39 -0.17
C ARG A 13 12.77 1.60 -1.45
N VAL A 14 13.41 0.46 -1.67
CA VAL A 14 13.13 -0.44 -2.81
C VAL A 14 11.76 -1.08 -2.66
N GLU A 15 11.46 -1.64 -1.49
CA GLU A 15 10.13 -2.19 -1.18
C GLU A 15 9.03 -1.15 -1.38
N ARG A 16 9.30 0.11 -1.01
CA ARG A 16 8.34 1.20 -1.21
C ARG A 16 8.09 1.49 -2.68
N ALA A 17 9.16 1.65 -3.47
CA ALA A 17 9.05 1.91 -4.89
C ALA A 17 8.31 0.78 -5.62
N LEU A 18 8.62 -0.48 -5.28
CA LEU A 18 7.94 -1.64 -5.85
C LEU A 18 6.46 -1.67 -5.50
N LEU A 19 6.10 -1.42 -4.23
CA LEU A 19 4.70 -1.38 -3.83
C LEU A 19 3.93 -0.27 -4.57
N LEU A 20 4.54 0.90 -4.77
CA LEU A 20 3.93 1.99 -5.53
C LEU A 20 3.67 1.59 -6.99
N ASP A 21 4.66 1.00 -7.66
CA ASP A 21 4.54 0.55 -9.05
C ASP A 21 3.44 -0.52 -9.21
N LEU A 22 3.41 -1.51 -8.32
CA LEU A 22 2.38 -2.56 -8.32
C LEU A 22 0.98 -1.98 -8.08
N VAL A 23 0.85 -1.08 -7.12
CA VAL A 23 -0.45 -0.44 -6.83
C VAL A 23 -0.90 0.46 -7.98
N ASP A 24 0.01 1.15 -8.65
CA ASP A 24 -0.33 2.01 -9.79
C ASP A 24 -0.85 1.20 -10.97
N LYS A 25 -0.20 0.07 -11.30
CA LYS A 25 -0.68 -0.89 -12.31
C LYS A 25 -2.10 -1.38 -12.05
N HIS A 26 -2.45 -1.54 -10.77
CA HIS A 26 -3.73 -2.08 -10.32
C HIS A 26 -4.72 -1.02 -9.83
N LYS A 27 -4.37 0.26 -9.97
CA LYS A 27 -5.11 1.40 -9.44
C LYS A 27 -6.53 1.49 -9.98
N ALA A 28 -6.74 1.09 -11.23
CA ALA A 28 -8.07 1.09 -11.86
C ALA A 28 -9.09 0.24 -11.09
N VAL A 29 -8.66 -0.88 -10.51
CA VAL A 29 -9.49 -1.76 -9.69
C VAL A 29 -9.52 -1.30 -8.23
N LEU A 30 -8.36 -0.91 -7.69
CA LEU A 30 -8.21 -0.52 -6.29
C LEU A 30 -8.92 0.80 -5.93
N GLU A 31 -8.86 1.80 -6.81
CA GLU A 31 -9.51 3.11 -6.63
C GLU A 31 -10.93 3.17 -7.17
N ASN A 32 -11.46 2.05 -7.66
CA ASN A 32 -12.86 1.98 -8.03
C ASN A 32 -13.75 2.33 -6.82
N LYS A 33 -14.61 3.35 -6.97
CA LYS A 33 -15.51 3.81 -5.90
C LYS A 33 -16.64 2.82 -5.59
N ARG A 34 -16.81 1.77 -6.41
CA ARG A 34 -17.80 0.71 -6.20
C ARG A 34 -17.52 -0.09 -4.92
N THR A 35 -18.60 -0.34 -4.18
CA THR A 35 -18.61 -1.02 -2.88
C THR A 35 -19.45 -2.30 -2.90
N ASP A 36 -19.93 -2.75 -4.06
CA ASP A 36 -20.61 -4.04 -4.19
C ASP A 36 -19.69 -5.21 -3.81
N ALA A 37 -20.29 -6.31 -3.35
CA ALA A 37 -19.56 -7.50 -2.90
C ALA A 37 -18.58 -8.04 -3.95
N VAL A 38 -18.94 -7.94 -5.23
CA VAL A 38 -18.09 -8.34 -6.36
C VAL A 38 -16.86 -7.45 -6.47
N SER A 39 -17.03 -6.13 -6.37
CA SER A 39 -15.94 -5.16 -6.38
C SER A 39 -15.02 -5.31 -5.16
N VAL A 40 -15.57 -5.63 -3.99
CA VAL A 40 -14.77 -5.94 -2.79
C VAL A 40 -13.93 -7.20 -3.00
N ALA A 41 -14.53 -8.26 -3.54
CA ALA A 41 -13.81 -9.50 -3.85
C ALA A 41 -12.73 -9.28 -4.92
N ARG A 42 -12.99 -8.46 -5.94
CA ARG A 42 -11.98 -8.09 -6.95
C ARG A 42 -10.82 -7.33 -6.35
N LYS A 43 -11.07 -6.31 -5.52
CA LYS A 43 -10.02 -5.57 -4.81
C LYS A 43 -9.16 -6.49 -3.95
N ARG A 44 -9.78 -7.45 -3.27
CA ARG A 44 -9.05 -8.45 -2.49
C ARG A 44 -8.13 -9.30 -3.37
N LYS A 45 -8.65 -9.86 -4.48
CA LYS A 45 -7.86 -10.64 -5.43
C LYS A 45 -6.68 -9.83 -5.98
N GLU A 46 -6.89 -8.55 -6.24
CA GLU A 46 -5.84 -7.65 -6.70
C GLU A 46 -4.73 -7.48 -5.67
N TRP A 47 -5.10 -7.34 -4.40
CA TRP A 47 -4.13 -7.29 -3.30
C TRP A 47 -3.38 -8.61 -3.10
N GLU A 48 -4.04 -9.76 -3.27
CA GLU A 48 -3.42 -11.09 -3.24
C GLU A 48 -2.44 -11.27 -4.42
N LEU A 49 -2.76 -10.72 -5.60
CA LEU A 49 -1.86 -10.70 -6.74
C LEU A 49 -0.64 -9.78 -6.48
N ILE A 50 -0.85 -8.60 -5.92
CA ILE A 50 0.22 -7.68 -5.50
C ILE A 50 1.13 -8.37 -4.48
N GLU A 51 0.57 -9.07 -3.49
CA GLU A 51 1.36 -9.84 -2.52
C GLU A 51 2.25 -10.87 -3.22
N THR A 52 1.69 -11.61 -4.17
CA THR A 52 2.44 -12.63 -4.90
C THR A 52 3.57 -12.01 -5.72
N GLN A 53 3.31 -10.93 -6.46
CA GLN A 53 4.33 -10.21 -7.24
C GLN A 53 5.40 -9.58 -6.33
N PHE A 54 4.97 -9.00 -5.21
CA PHE A 54 5.86 -8.41 -4.22
C PHE A 54 6.78 -9.46 -3.63
N ASN A 55 6.23 -10.56 -3.11
CA ASN A 55 7.01 -11.63 -2.48
C ASN A 55 7.89 -12.42 -3.47
N SER A 56 7.56 -12.38 -4.77
CA SER A 56 8.40 -12.96 -5.83
C SER A 56 9.57 -12.06 -6.24
N SER A 57 9.58 -10.81 -5.80
CA SER A 57 10.64 -9.86 -6.15
C SER A 57 11.89 -10.06 -5.28
N HIS A 58 13.06 -9.80 -5.85
CA HIS A 58 14.31 -9.84 -5.10
C HIS A 58 14.43 -8.63 -4.16
N ASN A 59 15.15 -8.78 -3.05
CA ASN A 59 15.42 -7.72 -2.06
C ASN A 59 14.18 -7.19 -1.30
N VAL A 60 13.10 -7.97 -1.26
CA VAL A 60 11.93 -7.68 -0.44
C VAL A 60 11.78 -8.68 0.70
N SER A 61 11.17 -8.24 1.81
CA SER A 61 10.74 -9.19 2.84
C SER A 61 9.37 -9.75 2.49
N PRO A 62 9.10 -11.04 2.76
CA PRO A 62 7.78 -11.61 2.56
C PRO A 62 6.76 -10.88 3.44
N ARG A 63 5.72 -10.32 2.82
CA ARG A 63 4.66 -9.56 3.48
C ARG A 63 3.30 -10.03 2.97
N THR A 64 2.30 -9.99 3.84
CA THR A 64 0.94 -10.35 3.45
C THR A 64 0.22 -9.19 2.78
N TRP A 65 -0.75 -9.50 1.93
CA TRP A 65 -1.59 -8.49 1.27
C TRP A 65 -2.19 -7.47 2.26
N LEU A 66 -2.52 -7.91 3.47
CA LEU A 66 -3.07 -7.06 4.53
C LEU A 66 -2.04 -6.02 5.03
N GLN A 67 -0.77 -6.41 5.13
CA GLN A 67 0.32 -5.50 5.50
C GLN A 67 0.60 -4.49 4.38
N LEU A 68 0.59 -4.94 3.12
CA LEU A 68 0.77 -4.08 1.94
C LEU A 68 -0.35 -3.05 1.84
N LYS A 69 -1.61 -3.50 1.95
CA LYS A 69 -2.79 -2.64 1.98
C LYS A 69 -2.70 -1.59 3.09
N LYS A 70 -2.40 -2.01 4.32
CA LYS A 70 -2.27 -1.08 5.46
C LYS A 70 -1.15 -0.06 5.25
N CYS A 71 -0.03 -0.49 4.65
CA CYS A 71 1.07 0.41 4.32
C CYS A 71 0.65 1.48 3.31
N TRP A 72 -0.01 1.05 2.24
CA TRP A 72 -0.55 1.93 1.21
C TRP A 72 -1.58 2.92 1.77
N GLU A 73 -2.53 2.47 2.59
CA GLU A 73 -3.52 3.35 3.22
C GLU A 73 -2.86 4.41 4.12
N ASN A 74 -1.82 4.02 4.87
CA ASN A 74 -1.03 4.95 5.66
C ASN A 74 -0.33 6.01 4.79
N TRP A 75 0.24 5.64 3.64
CA TRP A 75 0.84 6.61 2.72
C TRP A 75 -0.21 7.52 2.10
N LYS A 76 -1.34 6.97 1.66
CA LYS A 76 -2.46 7.77 1.14
C LYS A 76 -2.93 8.79 2.16
N ASN A 77 -3.05 8.40 3.43
CA ASN A 77 -3.40 9.31 4.52
C ASN A 77 -2.33 10.38 4.74
N LYS A 78 -1.04 10.02 4.71
CA LYS A 78 0.06 10.99 4.81
C LYS A 78 0.03 12.01 3.66
N TRP A 79 -0.18 11.55 2.42
CA TRP A 79 -0.23 12.43 1.25
C TRP A 79 -1.45 13.35 1.28
N ARG A 80 -2.62 12.85 1.71
CA ARG A 80 -3.81 13.71 1.91
C ARG A 80 -3.56 14.79 2.95
N LYS A 81 -2.90 14.44 4.07
CA LYS A 81 -2.54 15.41 5.11
C LYS A 81 -1.55 16.45 4.58
N ALA A 82 -0.49 16.04 3.89
CA ALA A 82 0.48 16.96 3.29
C ALA A 82 -0.20 17.94 2.30
N LYS A 83 -1.09 17.45 1.44
CA LYS A 83 -1.85 18.30 0.51
C LYS A 83 -2.80 19.28 1.24
N ALA A 84 -3.41 18.84 2.34
CA ALA A 84 -4.27 19.71 3.13
C ALA A 84 -3.49 20.79 3.88
N ASP A 85 -2.26 20.49 4.29
CA ASP A 85 -1.34 21.42 4.96
C ASP A 85 -0.81 22.46 3.97
N ASP A 86 -0.34 22.03 2.81
CA ASP A 86 0.09 22.90 1.69
C ASP A 86 -1.00 23.90 1.29
N ASN A 87 -2.25 23.43 1.14
CA ASN A 87 -3.39 24.32 0.89
C ASN A 87 -3.58 25.35 2.02
N ARG A 88 -3.39 24.99 3.30
CA ARG A 88 -3.56 25.93 4.42
C ARG A 88 -2.49 27.00 4.47
N GLU A 89 -1.28 26.70 4.01
CA GLU A 89 -0.19 27.69 3.93
C GLU A 89 -0.44 28.69 2.80
N ILE A 90 -0.95 28.24 1.65
CA ILE A 90 -1.31 29.11 0.52
C ILE A 90 -2.41 30.12 0.91
N PHE A 91 -3.42 29.69 1.67
CA PHE A 91 -4.52 30.57 2.12
C PHE A 91 -4.19 31.42 3.37
N LYS A 92 -2.95 31.37 3.87
CA LYS A 92 -2.48 32.19 5.01
C LYS A 92 -1.68 33.44 4.58
N THR A 93 -1.54 33.68 3.27
CA THR A 93 -0.92 34.89 2.70
C THR A 93 -2.00 35.88 2.29
#